data_AF-D8RU79-F1
#
_entry.id   AF-D8RU79-F1
#
_cell.length_a   1.000
_cell.length_b   1.000
_cell.length_c   1.000
_cell.angle_alpha   90.00
_cell.angle_beta   90.00
_cell.angle_gamma   90.00
#
_symmetry.space_group_name_H-M   'P 1'
#
loop_
_entity.id
_entity.type
_entity.pdbx_description
1 polymer ?
#
loop_
_entity_poly.entity_id
_entity_poly.type
_entity_poly.pdbx_seq_one_letter_code
_entity_poly.pdbx_strand_id
1 'polypeptide(L)'
;MGLIELRVPMHSDRCERLVKRALFMPGIDSIDIDRQLQKVTITGTADPKRIIKRLRRAGKPVELWPAHLYDPKVAIYTPMATLYEEQLYDHDYGYEQRFRPPLALAVQEDDRDWNDAKHERAEHWKDQSIAYQHHEVESNCQTGECISHGGDLKNRRFAEDEHFISVWRAPHLSERWSFDAGADISATPAIYDCVVYFPSWNGFVFAVSIQGQLLWRVNLPEITRVATLSRTTPAVTEDLLLYGLLGPARVVALDRKSGRLVWMSEDLDETARARITMSGTAYDGAFYVGISSRQELVEATCCTFQGSFQKLDLKNGKRRWRTDMVPENSGFYGVSVWGSSPSVDPKRGLVFIGTGNLYQIPSDVQDCLNRNANSSDCYPRGVCDDTVVAVNMADAPEPGPDYDFGESPMLLTIPSRYSKNKFQDIVVTGQKSGIVWAHDRDDGSLVWETTAGPGGSVGGAIWGAATDNHRVYTNIANSDRATFQLVPSGESTTAGGWVAMEAATGRIEWSTANAHGSRAYGPVTVANGVVFCGSFDNDGHVLELDAESGRILWERTTGSTVYGGLSVGHGCCFIGTGYSRAPLAPAFGGTPGSKYHTFDTEPMSS
;
A
#
# COMPACT_ATOMS: atom_id res chain seq x y z
N MET A 1 28.38 -12.10 17.69
CA MET A 1 29.64 -11.74 17.01
C MET A 1 29.34 -10.49 16.20
N GLY A 2 30.07 -9.39 16.40
CA GLY A 2 29.78 -8.10 15.78
C GLY A 2 30.52 -7.93 14.45
N LEU A 3 29.84 -7.34 13.46
CA LEU A 3 30.42 -6.92 12.18
C LEU A 3 30.49 -5.39 12.17
N ILE A 4 31.64 -4.83 11.78
CA ILE A 4 31.81 -3.38 11.59
C ILE A 4 32.49 -3.10 10.27
N GLU A 5 31.89 -2.22 9.49
CA GLU A 5 32.41 -1.80 8.19
C GLU A 5 32.82 -0.34 8.24
N LEU A 6 34.07 -0.07 7.83
CA LEU A 6 34.69 1.24 7.93
C LEU A 6 35.24 1.66 6.58
N ARG A 7 35.01 2.92 6.21
CA ARG A 7 35.76 3.56 5.14
C ARG A 7 37.08 4.06 5.71
N VAL A 8 38.19 3.54 5.18
CA VAL A 8 39.55 3.88 5.62
C VAL A 8 40.42 4.16 4.40
N PRO A 9 40.85 5.42 4.16
CA PRO A 9 41.69 5.73 3.01
C PRO A 9 43.07 5.03 3.02
N MET A 10 43.34 4.25 1.99
CA MET A 10 44.52 3.42 1.77
C MET A 10 45.00 3.52 0.31
N HIS A 11 46.05 4.32 0.06
CA HIS A 11 46.60 4.55 -1.29
C HIS A 11 47.89 3.75 -1.57
N SER A 12 48.34 2.88 -0.65
CA SER A 12 49.56 2.07 -0.80
C SER A 12 49.57 0.86 0.14
N ASP A 13 50.41 -0.14 -0.14
CA ASP A 13 50.61 -1.32 0.74
C ASP A 13 51.11 -0.94 2.14
N ARG A 14 51.75 0.22 2.26
CA ARG A 14 52.19 0.78 3.55
C ARG A 14 50.98 1.22 4.39
N CYS A 15 49.93 1.74 3.75
CA CYS A 15 48.69 2.13 4.42
C CYS A 15 47.90 0.93 4.92
N GLU A 16 47.80 -0.12 4.10
CA GLU A 16 47.10 -1.35 4.46
C GLU A 16 47.77 -2.06 5.64
N ARG A 17 49.11 -2.19 5.61
CA ARG A 17 49.89 -2.75 6.73
C ARG A 17 49.70 -1.97 8.03
N LEU A 18 49.57 -0.64 7.94
CA LEU A 18 49.33 0.22 9.08
C LEU A 18 47.92 0.02 9.67
N VAL A 19 46.91 -0.17 8.82
CA VAL A 19 45.53 -0.51 9.23
C VAL A 19 45.49 -1.88 9.91
N LYS A 20 46.05 -2.93 9.28
CA LYS A 20 46.13 -4.28 9.88
C LYS A 20 46.85 -4.27 11.23
N ARG A 21 47.94 -3.51 11.36
CA ARG A 21 48.69 -3.37 12.61
C ARG A 21 47.89 -2.64 13.70
N ALA A 22 47.14 -1.59 13.35
CA ALA A 22 46.31 -0.86 14.31
C ALA A 22 45.16 -1.73 14.86
N LEU A 23 44.62 -2.60 14.00
CA LEU A 23 43.50 -3.50 14.30
C LEU A 23 43.93 -4.83 14.92
N PHE A 24 45.23 -5.08 15.08
CA PHE A 24 45.72 -6.21 15.87
C PHE A 24 45.48 -5.95 17.37
N MET A 25 44.32 -6.39 17.86
CA MET A 25 43.90 -6.24 19.26
C MET A 25 42.93 -7.36 19.68
N PRO A 26 42.80 -7.63 20.99
CA PRO A 26 41.86 -8.62 21.51
C PRO A 26 40.42 -8.29 21.12
N GLY A 27 39.68 -9.34 20.75
CA GLY A 27 38.28 -9.24 20.32
C GLY A 27 38.09 -8.96 18.83
N ILE A 28 39.13 -9.00 18.00
CA ILE A 28 38.99 -9.04 16.54
C ILE A 28 39.30 -10.46 16.07
N ASP A 29 38.34 -11.08 15.38
CA ASP A 29 38.38 -12.46 14.90
C ASP A 29 38.85 -12.50 13.43
N SER A 30 38.34 -11.61 12.58
CA SER A 30 38.83 -11.43 11.20
C SER A 30 38.84 -9.97 10.76
N ILE A 31 39.74 -9.66 9.81
CA ILE A 31 39.84 -8.35 9.15
C ILE A 31 39.94 -8.60 7.65
N ASP A 32 38.95 -8.15 6.91
CA ASP A 32 38.94 -8.10 5.46
C ASP A 32 39.16 -6.67 4.97
N ILE A 33 39.97 -6.49 3.93
CA ILE A 33 40.33 -5.16 3.41
C ILE A 33 40.16 -5.14 1.90
N ASP A 34 39.21 -4.33 1.44
CA ASP A 34 39.05 -3.98 0.04
C ASP A 34 39.69 -2.60 -0.22
N ARG A 35 40.85 -2.62 -0.88
CA ARG A 35 41.57 -1.40 -1.22
C ARG A 35 40.95 -0.64 -2.39
N GLN A 36 40.19 -1.27 -3.28
CA GLN A 36 39.51 -0.55 -4.36
C GLN A 36 38.34 0.27 -3.80
N LEU A 37 37.60 -0.31 -2.87
CA LEU A 37 36.48 0.36 -2.18
C LEU A 37 36.90 1.22 -0.99
N GLN A 38 38.19 1.18 -0.62
CA GLN A 38 38.72 1.83 0.59
C GLN A 38 37.95 1.37 1.85
N LYS A 39 37.55 0.10 1.88
CA LYS A 39 36.67 -0.51 2.87
C LYS A 39 37.45 -1.50 3.74
N VAL A 40 37.18 -1.47 5.04
CA VAL A 40 37.73 -2.40 6.02
C VAL A 40 36.56 -3.03 6.77
N THR A 41 36.43 -4.34 6.66
CA THR A 41 35.40 -5.13 7.33
C THR A 41 36.05 -5.90 8.46
N ILE A 42 35.53 -5.75 9.68
CA ILE A 42 36.10 -6.36 10.88
C ILE A 42 35.01 -7.18 11.56
N THR A 43 35.32 -8.43 11.89
CA THR A 43 34.45 -9.28 12.70
C THR A 43 35.06 -9.50 14.08
N GLY A 44 34.24 -9.55 15.12
CA GLY A 44 34.65 -9.97 16.45
C GLY A 44 33.80 -9.42 17.59
N THR A 45 34.37 -9.42 18.80
CA THR A 45 33.73 -8.92 20.04
C THR A 45 34.27 -7.57 20.52
N ALA A 46 35.21 -6.96 19.77
CA ALA A 46 35.82 -5.69 20.12
C ALA A 46 34.85 -4.51 19.93
N ASP A 47 34.82 -3.61 20.93
CA ASP A 47 33.99 -2.39 20.91
C ASP A 47 34.33 -1.49 19.69
N PRO A 48 33.33 -1.19 18.82
CA PRO A 48 33.44 -0.26 17.69
C PRO A 48 34.14 1.07 18.01
N LYS A 49 33.86 1.66 19.18
CA LYS A 49 34.47 2.94 19.58
C LYS A 49 35.98 2.80 19.79
N ARG A 50 36.43 1.64 20.27
CA ARG A 50 37.85 1.34 20.50
C ARG A 50 38.60 1.10 19.19
N ILE A 51 37.95 0.45 18.23
CA ILE A 51 38.44 0.23 16.86
C ILE A 51 38.68 1.57 16.14
N ILE A 52 37.65 2.43 16.09
CA ILE A 52 37.71 3.74 15.43
C ILE A 52 38.79 4.62 16.09
N LYS A 53 38.88 4.62 17.43
CA LYS A 53 39.90 5.38 18.15
C LYS A 53 41.32 4.92 17.82
N ARG A 54 41.56 3.63 17.63
CA ARG A 54 42.88 3.10 17.25
C ARG A 54 43.26 3.46 15.82
N LEU A 55 42.34 3.34 14.87
CA LEU A 55 42.58 3.73 13.48
C LEU A 55 42.87 5.23 13.35
N ARG A 56 42.11 6.08 14.06
CA ARG A 56 42.38 7.53 14.13
C ARG A 56 43.75 7.84 14.75
N ARG A 57 44.15 7.13 15.81
CA ARG A 57 45.50 7.25 16.40
C ARG A 57 46.61 6.80 15.46
N ALA A 58 46.33 5.89 14.54
CA ALA A 58 47.26 5.48 13.49
C ALA A 58 47.35 6.50 12.34
N GLY A 59 46.65 7.64 12.44
CA GLY A 59 46.64 8.68 11.41
C GLY A 59 45.72 8.38 10.23
N LYS A 60 44.74 7.47 10.42
CA LYS A 60 43.74 7.15 9.40
C LYS A 60 42.43 7.87 9.69
N PRO A 61 41.89 8.69 8.75
CA PRO A 61 40.51 9.13 8.85
C PRO A 61 39.60 7.91 8.68
N VAL A 62 38.53 7.88 9.47
CA VAL A 62 37.61 6.73 9.54
C VAL A 62 36.19 7.25 9.56
N GLU A 63 35.41 6.75 8.62
CA GLU A 63 33.97 6.93 8.50
C GLU A 63 33.30 5.55 8.57
N LEU A 64 32.08 5.48 9.09
CA LEU A 64 31.30 4.25 8.98
C LEU A 64 30.94 4.04 7.51
N TRP A 65 30.98 2.80 7.06
CA TRP A 65 30.56 2.45 5.70
C TRP A 65 29.09 2.04 5.73
N PRO A 66 28.21 2.61 4.87
CA PRO A 66 28.47 3.65 3.88
C PRO A 66 28.43 5.08 4.46
N ALA A 67 29.32 5.95 3.97
CA ALA A 67 29.63 7.26 4.57
C ALA A 67 28.55 8.36 4.40
N HIS A 68 27.46 8.11 3.68
CA HIS A 68 26.41 9.11 3.38
C HIS A 68 25.19 9.03 4.31
N LEU A 69 25.31 8.31 5.42
CA LEU A 69 24.33 8.32 6.50
C LEU A 69 25.02 8.97 7.70
N TYR A 70 24.79 10.27 7.94
CA TYR A 70 24.87 11.02 9.22
C TYR A 70 25.29 12.50 9.02
N ASP A 71 24.32 13.41 8.99
CA ASP A 71 24.51 14.81 9.40
C ASP A 71 24.24 14.89 10.92
N PRO A 72 25.18 15.39 11.74
CA PRO A 72 25.06 15.40 13.20
C PRO A 72 24.08 16.46 13.77
N LYS A 73 23.28 17.17 12.96
CA LYS A 73 22.23 18.08 13.46
C LYS A 73 20.83 17.48 13.56
N VAL A 74 20.65 16.22 13.20
CA VAL A 74 19.36 15.55 13.25
C VAL A 74 19.41 14.44 14.31
N ALA A 75 18.91 14.75 15.50
CA ALA A 75 18.65 13.74 16.53
C ALA A 75 17.42 12.91 16.09
N ILE A 76 17.66 11.80 15.39
CA ILE A 76 16.63 10.78 15.14
C ILE A 76 16.92 9.57 16.02
N TYR A 77 15.94 9.25 16.86
CA TYR A 77 15.75 7.94 17.47
C TYR A 77 15.77 6.86 16.38
N THR A 78 16.73 5.93 16.42
CA THR A 78 16.74 4.74 15.58
C THR A 78 15.64 3.77 16.05
N PRO A 79 14.62 3.43 15.23
CA PRO A 79 13.75 2.31 15.54
C PRO A 79 14.49 1.00 15.24
N MET A 80 14.36 0.03 16.15
CA MET A 80 14.99 -1.30 16.14
C MET A 80 14.69 -2.18 14.90
N ALA A 81 13.90 -1.73 13.92
CA ALA A 81 13.47 -2.56 12.79
C ALA A 81 14.59 -2.92 11.81
N THR A 82 15.61 -2.06 11.63
CA THR A 82 16.71 -2.31 10.68
C THR A 82 17.76 -3.30 11.19
N LEU A 83 17.78 -3.64 12.49
CA LEU A 83 18.81 -4.50 13.07
C LEU A 83 18.45 -6.00 13.09
N TYR A 84 17.19 -6.38 12.78
CA TYR A 84 16.75 -7.77 12.92
C TYR A 84 16.51 -8.52 11.59
N GLU A 85 16.36 -7.83 10.45
CA GLU A 85 16.21 -8.53 9.15
C GLU A 85 17.51 -9.18 8.66
N GLU A 86 18.69 -8.70 9.07
CA GLU A 86 19.96 -9.39 8.81
C GLU A 86 20.16 -10.66 9.67
N GLN A 87 19.40 -10.85 10.76
CA GLN A 87 19.55 -12.02 11.64
C GLN A 87 18.77 -13.26 11.21
N LEU A 88 17.99 -13.21 10.13
CA LEU A 88 17.31 -14.38 9.56
C LEU A 88 18.15 -15.11 8.48
N TYR A 89 19.38 -14.67 8.24
CA TYR A 89 20.31 -15.22 7.25
C TYR A 89 21.60 -15.76 7.88
N ASP A 90 21.50 -16.61 8.89
CA ASP A 90 22.54 -17.61 9.11
C ASP A 90 21.99 -18.75 9.97
N HIS A 91 21.57 -19.84 9.34
CA HIS A 91 21.79 -21.21 9.81
C HIS A 91 20.98 -22.20 8.96
N ASP A 92 21.65 -22.82 8.00
CA ASP A 92 21.29 -24.17 7.57
C ASP A 92 22.57 -24.98 7.36
N TYR A 93 22.86 -25.91 8.28
CA TYR A 93 23.63 -27.14 8.05
C TYR A 93 23.46 -28.09 9.25
N GLY A 94 22.68 -29.15 9.00
CA GLY A 94 22.61 -30.49 9.59
C GLY A 94 23.13 -30.78 11.00
N TYR A 95 22.31 -31.46 11.80
CA TYR A 95 22.53 -32.86 12.20
C TYR A 95 21.31 -33.38 12.99
N GLU A 96 20.95 -34.64 12.72
CA GLU A 96 19.99 -35.44 13.48
C GLU A 96 20.29 -35.41 14.98
N GLN A 97 19.28 -35.31 15.86
CA GLN A 97 19.08 -36.26 16.96
C GLN A 97 17.64 -36.21 17.51
N ARG A 98 17.11 -37.41 17.67
CA ARG A 98 15.80 -37.78 18.22
C ARG A 98 15.61 -37.25 19.64
N PHE A 99 14.44 -36.68 19.95
CA PHE A 99 13.80 -36.86 21.26
C PHE A 99 12.30 -37.04 21.10
N ARG A 100 11.81 -38.22 21.50
CA ARG A 100 10.38 -38.54 21.67
C ARG A 100 9.86 -37.87 22.95
N PRO A 101 8.59 -37.42 23.02
CA PRO A 101 7.91 -37.17 24.29
C PRO A 101 7.50 -38.53 24.90
N PRO A 102 7.54 -38.72 26.24
CA PRO A 102 6.33 -38.45 27.03
C PRO A 102 6.55 -38.21 28.55
N LEU A 103 5.61 -37.52 29.22
CA LEU A 103 4.66 -38.09 30.19
C LEU A 103 4.02 -37.00 31.06
N ALA A 104 2.70 -37.14 31.17
CA ALA A 104 1.85 -36.43 32.10
C ALA A 104 2.24 -36.68 33.56
N LEU A 105 2.07 -35.66 34.40
CA LEU A 105 1.81 -35.81 35.81
C LEU A 105 0.52 -35.07 36.13
N ALA A 106 -0.48 -35.86 36.51
CA ALA A 106 -1.74 -35.43 37.07
C ALA A 106 -1.50 -34.70 38.40
N VAL A 107 -2.22 -33.60 38.62
CA VAL A 107 -2.51 -33.09 39.95
C VAL A 107 -4.00 -32.81 40.03
N GLN A 108 -4.58 -33.31 41.11
CA GLN A 108 -6.00 -33.41 41.45
C GLN A 108 -6.76 -32.09 41.34
N GLU A 109 -7.98 -32.22 40.83
CA GLU A 109 -9.10 -31.31 41.08
C GLU A 109 -9.37 -31.25 42.59
N ASP A 110 -9.41 -30.04 43.13
CA ASP A 110 -10.19 -29.75 44.33
C ASP A 110 -10.97 -28.46 44.05
N ASP A 111 -12.28 -28.64 43.88
CA ASP A 111 -13.27 -27.59 43.74
C ASP A 111 -13.29 -26.77 45.04
N ARG A 112 -12.94 -25.48 44.95
CA ARG A 112 -13.51 -24.36 45.73
C ARG A 112 -12.89 -23.01 45.30
N ASP A 113 -13.78 -22.03 45.14
CA ASP A 113 -13.56 -20.59 44.87
C ASP A 113 -13.16 -20.14 43.46
N TRP A 114 -14.19 -20.11 42.60
CA TRP A 114 -14.19 -19.57 41.24
C TRP A 114 -14.69 -18.10 41.14
N ASN A 115 -14.56 -17.27 42.19
CA ASN A 115 -15.04 -15.87 42.15
C ASN A 115 -14.06 -14.78 42.62
N ASP A 116 -13.00 -15.07 43.38
CA ASP A 116 -12.12 -14.00 43.90
C ASP A 116 -10.91 -13.67 43.01
N ALA A 117 -10.53 -14.55 42.08
CA ALA A 117 -9.40 -14.31 41.16
C ALA A 117 -9.71 -13.31 40.02
N LYS A 118 -10.98 -12.87 39.86
CA LYS A 118 -11.39 -11.88 38.86
C LYS A 118 -11.17 -10.43 39.29
N HIS A 119 -11.00 -10.15 40.58
CA HIS A 119 -10.84 -8.77 41.06
C HIS A 119 -9.37 -8.32 41.20
N GLU A 120 -8.43 -9.23 41.47
CA GLU A 120 -7.02 -8.82 41.63
C GLU A 120 -6.20 -8.76 40.32
N ARG A 121 -6.59 -9.49 39.26
CA ARG A 121 -5.93 -9.36 37.93
C ARG A 121 -6.41 -8.15 37.11
N ALA A 122 -7.54 -7.55 37.48
CA ALA A 122 -8.09 -6.37 36.83
C ALA A 122 -7.45 -5.05 37.33
N GLU A 123 -6.78 -5.06 38.47
CA GLU A 123 -6.18 -3.86 39.07
C GLU A 123 -4.70 -3.65 38.67
N HIS A 124 -4.01 -4.68 38.16
CA HIS A 124 -2.58 -4.56 37.78
C HIS A 124 -2.33 -4.03 36.35
N TRP A 125 -3.38 -3.92 35.52
CA TRP A 125 -3.31 -3.40 34.14
C TRP A 125 -3.91 -1.99 33.98
N LYS A 126 -4.26 -1.32 35.08
CA LYS A 126 -4.83 0.04 35.07
C LYS A 126 -3.80 1.16 34.91
N ASP A 127 -2.49 0.87 34.95
CA ASP A 127 -1.46 1.91 35.15
C ASP A 127 -0.56 2.18 33.93
N GLN A 128 -0.99 1.81 32.71
CA GLN A 128 -0.35 2.26 31.46
C GLN A 128 -1.33 2.73 30.36
N SER A 129 -2.63 2.90 30.67
CA SER A 129 -3.55 3.61 29.79
C SER A 129 -3.47 5.11 30.06
N ILE A 130 -3.00 5.88 29.09
CA ILE A 130 -3.20 7.34 29.07
C ILE A 130 -4.71 7.58 29.20
N ALA A 131 -5.10 8.43 30.15
CA ALA A 131 -6.48 8.71 30.50
C ALA A 131 -7.29 9.12 29.25
N TYR A 132 -8.30 8.32 28.95
CA TYR A 132 -9.34 8.62 27.97
C TYR A 132 -10.14 9.82 28.47
N GLN A 133 -10.04 10.97 27.81
CA GLN A 133 -11.02 12.04 27.98
C GLN A 133 -12.16 11.78 27.00
N HIS A 134 -13.33 11.43 27.52
CA HIS A 134 -14.56 11.50 26.75
C HIS A 134 -14.78 12.97 26.35
N HIS A 135 -14.54 13.29 25.08
CA HIS A 135 -15.21 14.40 24.43
C HIS A 135 -16.39 13.81 23.68
N GLU A 136 -17.60 14.24 24.04
CA GLU A 136 -18.80 13.99 23.25
C GLU A 136 -18.58 14.64 21.89
N VAL A 137 -18.36 13.81 20.85
CA VAL A 137 -18.37 14.27 19.46
C VAL A 137 -19.82 14.61 19.13
N GLU A 138 -20.04 15.86 18.69
CA GLU A 138 -21.37 16.42 18.41
C GLU A 138 -22.20 15.57 17.43
N SER A 139 -23.51 15.63 17.63
CA SER A 139 -24.52 14.69 17.14
C SER A 139 -24.91 14.78 15.66
N ASN A 140 -23.96 14.91 14.72
CA ASN A 140 -24.29 14.92 13.27
C ASN A 140 -23.23 14.30 12.35
N CYS A 141 -22.59 13.21 12.80
CA CYS A 141 -21.48 12.55 12.10
C CYS A 141 -21.86 11.47 11.07
N GLN A 142 -23.09 11.45 10.57
CA GLN A 142 -23.59 10.35 9.71
C GLN A 142 -23.42 10.55 8.19
N THR A 143 -22.98 11.72 7.73
CA THR A 143 -22.87 12.03 6.29
C THR A 143 -21.41 12.21 5.87
N GLY A 144 -21.01 11.68 4.71
CA GLY A 144 -19.65 11.84 4.19
C GLY A 144 -18.64 10.82 4.73
N GLU A 145 -19.11 9.60 5.00
CA GLU A 145 -18.23 8.48 5.35
C GLU A 145 -17.41 8.01 4.14
N CYS A 146 -16.20 7.53 4.41
CA CYS A 146 -15.32 6.89 3.45
C CYS A 146 -14.74 5.65 4.13
N ILE A 147 -15.45 4.52 4.04
CA ILE A 147 -15.20 3.36 4.90
C ILE A 147 -14.14 2.38 4.36
N SER A 148 -13.59 2.65 3.17
CA SER A 148 -12.58 1.83 2.51
C SER A 148 -11.80 2.67 1.50
N HIS A 149 -10.79 2.10 0.85
CA HIS A 149 -10.09 2.78 -0.26
C HIS A 149 -11.04 3.20 -1.38
N GLY A 150 -12.08 2.41 -1.62
CA GLY A 150 -13.09 2.68 -2.62
C GLY A 150 -14.13 3.73 -2.24
N GLY A 151 -14.13 4.21 -0.99
CA GLY A 151 -15.21 5.00 -0.40
C GLY A 151 -16.43 4.16 -0.02
N ASP A 152 -16.84 3.25 -0.91
CA ASP A 152 -17.97 2.34 -0.73
C ASP A 152 -17.66 0.92 -1.25
N LEU A 153 -18.64 0.01 -1.13
CA LEU A 153 -18.53 -1.38 -1.63
C LEU A 153 -18.37 -1.47 -3.15
N LYS A 154 -18.72 -0.42 -3.89
CA LYS A 154 -18.66 -0.34 -5.35
C LYS A 154 -17.35 0.28 -5.84
N ASN A 155 -16.47 0.69 -4.93
CA ASN A 155 -15.23 1.40 -5.19
C ASN A 155 -15.38 2.70 -6.00
N ARG A 156 -16.49 3.43 -5.85
CA ARG A 156 -16.74 4.61 -6.71
C ARG A 156 -15.83 5.80 -6.44
N ARG A 157 -15.17 5.83 -5.27
CA ARG A 157 -14.38 6.98 -4.78
C ARG A 157 -15.11 8.31 -4.98
N PHE A 158 -16.42 8.26 -4.75
CA PHE A 158 -17.35 9.38 -4.90
C PHE A 158 -17.96 9.70 -3.55
N ALA A 159 -17.67 10.89 -3.04
CA ALA A 159 -18.34 11.43 -1.87
C ALA A 159 -19.73 11.96 -2.32
N GLU A 160 -20.68 11.04 -2.50
CA GLU A 160 -22.02 11.32 -3.04
C GLU A 160 -22.84 12.26 -2.15
N ASP A 161 -22.63 12.18 -0.84
CA ASP A 161 -23.30 13.02 0.17
C ASP A 161 -22.60 14.37 0.43
N GLU A 162 -21.49 14.65 -0.26
CA GLU A 162 -20.77 15.92 -0.11
C GLU A 162 -21.50 17.02 -0.89
N HIS A 163 -21.83 18.11 -0.20
CA HIS A 163 -22.58 19.24 -0.77
C HIS A 163 -21.96 20.61 -0.45
N PHE A 164 -20.97 20.67 0.45
CA PHE A 164 -20.28 21.89 0.86
C PHE A 164 -19.13 22.20 -0.08
N ILE A 165 -18.24 21.23 -0.35
CA ILE A 165 -17.23 21.41 -1.38
C ILE A 165 -17.93 21.27 -2.73
N SER A 166 -17.74 22.24 -3.62
CA SER A 166 -18.39 22.32 -4.93
C SER A 166 -17.49 23.09 -5.89
N VAL A 167 -17.79 23.05 -7.18
CA VAL A 167 -17.06 23.83 -8.21
C VAL A 167 -16.90 25.32 -7.84
N TRP A 168 -17.88 25.89 -7.15
CA TRP A 168 -17.88 27.31 -6.76
C TRP A 168 -17.11 27.60 -5.47
N ARG A 169 -16.95 26.60 -4.59
CA ARG A 169 -16.28 26.76 -3.30
C ARG A 169 -14.87 26.18 -3.25
N ALA A 170 -14.57 25.23 -4.14
CA ALA A 170 -13.24 24.66 -4.36
C ALA A 170 -12.13 25.73 -4.43
N PRO A 171 -12.27 26.82 -5.22
CA PRO A 171 -11.28 27.91 -5.26
C PRO A 171 -10.99 28.59 -3.91
N HIS A 172 -11.88 28.45 -2.93
CA HIS A 172 -11.80 29.08 -1.62
C HIS A 172 -11.33 28.13 -0.51
N LEU A 173 -11.01 26.87 -0.83
CA LEU A 173 -10.47 25.94 0.15
C LEU A 173 -9.15 26.46 0.75
N SER A 174 -9.01 26.28 2.06
CA SER A 174 -7.80 26.61 2.82
C SER A 174 -7.47 25.52 3.83
N GLU A 175 -6.19 25.39 4.20
CA GLU A 175 -5.78 24.42 5.21
C GLU A 175 -6.43 24.80 6.55
N ARG A 176 -7.26 23.91 7.09
CA ARG A 176 -7.89 24.04 8.41
C ARG A 176 -6.90 23.66 9.49
N TRP A 177 -6.21 22.53 9.30
CA TRP A 177 -5.19 22.01 10.21
C TRP A 177 -4.31 20.99 9.49
N SER A 178 -3.14 20.72 10.08
CA SER A 178 -2.29 19.59 9.72
C SER A 178 -1.87 18.79 10.96
N PHE A 179 -1.70 17.48 10.78
CA PHE A 179 -1.30 16.52 11.82
C PHE A 179 0.01 15.85 11.42
N ASP A 180 0.99 15.83 12.32
CA ASP A 180 2.29 15.17 12.10
C ASP A 180 2.26 13.73 12.63
N ALA A 181 2.22 12.77 11.69
CA ALA A 181 2.25 11.35 11.99
C ALA A 181 3.67 10.81 12.21
N GLY A 182 4.70 11.61 11.92
CA GLY A 182 6.12 11.29 12.12
C GLY A 182 6.81 10.51 10.99
N ALA A 183 6.10 10.05 9.96
CA ALA A 183 6.66 9.44 8.74
C ALA A 183 5.63 9.42 7.59
N ASP A 184 6.07 8.99 6.40
CA ASP A 184 5.28 8.86 5.18
C ASP A 184 3.86 8.31 5.43
N ILE A 185 2.89 8.84 4.68
CA ILE A 185 1.49 8.44 4.69
C ILE A 185 1.06 8.19 3.24
N SER A 186 1.09 6.93 2.82
CA SER A 186 0.78 6.54 1.44
C SER A 186 -0.61 5.92 1.25
N ALA A 187 -1.37 5.73 2.33
CA ALA A 187 -2.70 5.15 2.28
C ALA A 187 -3.75 6.23 2.03
N THR A 188 -4.80 5.91 1.28
CA THR A 188 -6.03 6.71 1.33
C THR A 188 -6.58 6.63 2.76
N PRO A 189 -6.92 7.75 3.40
CA PRO A 189 -7.50 7.70 4.74
C PRO A 189 -8.95 7.24 4.73
N ALA A 190 -9.38 6.51 5.76
CA ALA A 190 -10.80 6.20 5.94
C ALA A 190 -11.45 7.19 6.91
N ILE A 191 -12.73 7.51 6.69
CA ILE A 191 -13.54 8.41 7.51
C ILE A 191 -14.78 7.66 7.96
N TYR A 192 -15.01 7.63 9.26
CA TYR A 192 -16.23 7.06 9.82
C TYR A 192 -16.52 7.74 11.15
N ASP A 193 -17.78 8.15 11.37
CA ASP A 193 -18.22 8.70 12.66
C ASP A 193 -17.36 9.90 13.12
N CYS A 194 -17.07 10.83 12.19
CA CYS A 194 -16.18 11.99 12.40
C CYS A 194 -14.74 11.66 12.86
N VAL A 195 -14.27 10.45 12.59
CA VAL A 195 -12.88 10.04 12.86
C VAL A 195 -12.21 9.60 11.57
N VAL A 196 -10.97 10.07 11.42
CA VAL A 196 -10.07 9.77 10.31
C VAL A 196 -9.06 8.71 10.76
N TYR A 197 -8.98 7.62 10.00
CA TYR A 197 -8.13 6.47 10.30
C TYR A 197 -7.10 6.22 9.20
N PHE A 198 -5.83 6.10 9.57
CA PHE A 198 -4.75 5.86 8.60
C PHE A 198 -3.49 5.24 9.24
N PRO A 199 -2.72 4.43 8.50
CA PRO A 199 -1.38 4.01 8.90
C PRO A 199 -0.30 5.03 8.48
N SER A 200 0.85 4.99 9.17
CA SER A 200 2.08 5.69 8.77
C SER A 200 3.26 4.70 8.68
N TRP A 201 4.23 5.03 7.84
CA TRP A 201 5.43 4.22 7.59
C TRP A 201 6.40 4.11 8.79
N ASN A 202 6.09 4.75 9.93
CA ASN A 202 6.77 4.50 11.21
C ASN A 202 6.17 3.33 12.01
N GLY A 203 5.16 2.65 11.47
CA GLY A 203 4.52 1.48 12.08
C GLY A 203 3.34 1.81 12.98
N PHE A 204 3.00 3.08 13.15
CA PHE A 204 1.80 3.48 13.86
C PHE A 204 0.58 3.49 12.93
N VAL A 205 -0.57 3.14 13.52
CA VAL A 205 -1.89 3.48 12.99
C VAL A 205 -2.52 4.52 13.90
N PHE A 206 -3.26 5.45 13.32
CA PHE A 206 -3.80 6.62 13.98
C PHE A 206 -5.31 6.68 13.84
N ALA A 207 -5.97 7.19 14.87
CA ALA A 207 -7.32 7.73 14.83
C ALA A 207 -7.26 9.20 15.25
N VAL A 208 -7.71 10.07 14.35
CA VAL A 208 -7.70 11.52 14.53
C VAL A 208 -9.12 12.04 14.27
N SER A 209 -9.67 12.86 15.16
CA SER A 209 -10.97 13.51 14.91
C SER A 209 -10.92 14.37 13.64
N ILE A 210 -12.04 14.65 13.00
CA ILE A 210 -12.09 15.64 11.89
C ILE A 210 -11.61 17.05 12.28
N GLN A 211 -11.52 17.37 13.57
CA GLN A 211 -10.95 18.62 14.09
C GLN A 211 -9.41 18.55 14.31
N GLY A 212 -8.75 17.45 13.98
CA GLY A 212 -7.29 17.30 14.08
C GLY A 212 -6.77 16.81 15.44
N GLN A 213 -7.64 16.44 16.38
CA GLN A 213 -7.26 15.90 17.68
C GLN A 213 -6.90 14.42 17.58
N LEU A 214 -5.74 14.03 18.13
CA LEU A 214 -5.37 12.61 18.28
C LEU A 214 -6.29 11.95 19.30
N LEU A 215 -7.05 10.94 18.87
CA LEU A 215 -7.89 10.12 19.75
C LEU A 215 -7.09 8.95 20.32
N TRP A 216 -6.40 8.22 19.45
CA TRP A 216 -5.47 7.16 19.83
C TRP A 216 -4.48 6.85 18.70
N ARG A 217 -3.38 6.20 19.07
CA ARG A 217 -2.46 5.55 18.12
C ARG A 217 -1.94 4.25 18.71
N VAL A 218 -1.67 3.27 17.86
CA VAL A 218 -1.02 2.02 18.29
C VAL A 218 0.12 1.65 17.35
N ASN A 219 1.17 1.05 17.91
CA ASN A 219 2.33 0.58 17.16
C ASN A 219 2.09 -0.87 16.70
N LEU A 220 1.97 -1.09 15.40
CA LEU A 220 1.71 -2.41 14.82
C LEU A 220 2.79 -3.44 15.23
N PRO A 221 4.09 -3.15 15.14
CA PRO A 221 5.13 -4.06 15.65
C PRO A 221 4.96 -4.49 17.10
N GLU A 222 4.63 -3.55 17.99
CA GLU A 222 4.48 -3.84 19.41
C GLU A 222 3.26 -4.73 19.71
N ILE A 223 2.09 -4.39 19.13
CA ILE A 223 0.85 -5.11 19.44
C ILE A 223 0.79 -6.49 18.75
N THR A 224 1.42 -6.63 17.58
CA THR A 224 1.45 -7.91 16.84
C THR A 224 2.62 -8.79 17.25
N ARG A 225 3.68 -8.20 17.84
CA ARG A 225 4.99 -8.83 18.09
C ARG A 225 5.65 -9.34 16.81
N VAL A 226 5.32 -8.72 15.68
CA VAL A 226 5.87 -9.02 14.36
C VAL A 226 6.47 -7.73 13.82
N ALA A 227 7.71 -7.77 13.34
CA ALA A 227 8.31 -6.61 12.68
C ALA A 227 7.60 -6.37 11.34
N THR A 228 6.59 -5.48 11.35
CA THR A 228 5.72 -5.24 10.20
C THR A 228 5.22 -3.80 10.19
N LEU A 229 4.70 -3.38 9.03
CA LEU A 229 4.04 -2.10 8.82
C LEU A 229 2.73 -2.37 8.07
N SER A 230 1.84 -1.38 8.04
CA SER A 230 0.73 -1.34 7.09
C SER A 230 0.87 -0.14 6.18
N ARG A 231 0.52 -0.32 4.91
CA ARG A 231 0.31 0.76 3.94
C ARG A 231 -1.09 0.73 3.33
N THR A 232 -1.96 -0.13 3.85
CA THR A 232 -3.30 -0.36 3.34
C THR A 232 -4.26 0.68 3.93
N THR A 233 -5.19 1.18 3.13
CA THR A 233 -6.34 1.91 3.66
C THR A 233 -7.17 0.96 4.52
N PRO A 234 -7.51 1.33 5.76
CA PRO A 234 -8.32 0.44 6.58
C PRO A 234 -9.71 0.23 5.98
N ALA A 235 -10.21 -1.01 6.05
CA ALA A 235 -11.64 -1.22 5.98
C ALA A 235 -12.25 -0.91 7.35
N VAL A 236 -13.26 -0.06 7.36
CA VAL A 236 -13.95 0.39 8.56
C VAL A 236 -15.29 -0.32 8.65
N THR A 237 -15.58 -0.83 9.84
CA THR A 237 -16.89 -1.34 10.23
C THR A 237 -17.34 -0.58 11.48
N GLU A 238 -18.55 -0.87 11.97
CA GLU A 238 -19.08 -0.23 13.18
C GLU A 238 -18.12 -0.35 14.38
N ASP A 239 -17.46 -1.50 14.53
CA ASP A 239 -16.62 -1.84 15.68
C ASP A 239 -15.13 -2.03 15.35
N LEU A 240 -14.79 -2.36 14.11
CA LEU A 240 -13.44 -2.81 13.74
C LEU A 240 -12.81 -1.96 12.64
N LEU A 241 -11.49 -1.81 12.74
CA LEU A 241 -10.58 -1.37 11.67
C LEU A 241 -9.73 -2.54 11.22
N LEU A 242 -9.69 -2.82 9.92
CA LEU A 242 -8.93 -3.93 9.36
C LEU A 242 -7.78 -3.45 8.48
N TYR A 243 -6.57 -3.95 8.76
CA TYR A 243 -5.36 -3.60 8.02
C TYR A 243 -4.64 -4.86 7.51
N GLY A 244 -4.16 -4.79 6.27
CA GLY A 244 -3.21 -5.75 5.72
C GLY A 244 -1.77 -5.38 6.08
N LEU A 245 -0.94 -6.40 6.35
CA LEU A 245 0.44 -6.25 6.80
C LEU A 245 1.48 -6.46 5.68
N LEU A 246 2.57 -5.69 5.72
CA LEU A 246 3.70 -5.80 4.79
C LEU A 246 4.74 -6.87 5.18
N GLY A 247 4.80 -7.23 6.47
CA GLY A 247 5.43 -8.45 7.00
C GLY A 247 4.59 -9.67 6.66
N PRO A 248 4.74 -10.84 7.32
CA PRO A 248 4.06 -12.07 6.87
C PRO A 248 2.59 -11.79 6.58
N ALA A 249 2.10 -12.33 5.45
CA ALA A 249 0.81 -11.97 4.88
C ALA A 249 -0.34 -12.25 5.87
N ARG A 250 -0.67 -11.25 6.68
CA ARG A 250 -1.64 -11.31 7.77
C ARG A 250 -2.52 -10.08 7.78
N VAL A 251 -3.72 -10.25 8.33
CA VAL A 251 -4.67 -9.18 8.60
C VAL A 251 -4.76 -8.97 10.11
N VAL A 252 -4.79 -7.71 10.54
CA VAL A 252 -5.10 -7.33 11.92
C VAL A 252 -6.44 -6.62 11.98
N ALA A 253 -7.23 -6.93 13.00
CA ALA A 253 -8.42 -6.17 13.34
C ALA A 253 -8.23 -5.48 14.68
N LEU A 254 -8.45 -4.17 14.69
CA LEU A 254 -8.37 -3.31 15.85
C LEU A 254 -9.76 -2.84 16.24
N ASP A 255 -10.02 -2.71 17.53
CA ASP A 255 -11.19 -2.03 18.05
C ASP A 255 -11.15 -0.58 17.56
N ARG A 256 -12.20 -0.14 16.85
CA ARG A 256 -12.25 1.18 16.21
C ARG A 256 -12.12 2.32 17.22
N LYS A 257 -12.70 2.15 18.41
CA LYS A 257 -12.72 3.20 19.43
C LYS A 257 -11.40 3.24 20.16
N SER A 258 -10.83 2.11 20.57
CA SER A 258 -9.66 2.09 21.47
C SER A 258 -8.33 1.77 20.78
N GLY A 259 -8.33 1.32 19.53
CA GLY A 259 -7.15 0.82 18.82
C GLY A 259 -6.62 -0.53 19.32
N ARG A 260 -7.32 -1.18 20.26
CA ARG A 260 -6.88 -2.44 20.86
C ARG A 260 -6.95 -3.56 19.83
N LEU A 261 -5.90 -4.39 19.75
CA LEU A 261 -5.93 -5.60 18.92
C LEU A 261 -7.05 -6.53 19.37
N VAL A 262 -7.99 -6.81 18.46
CA VAL A 262 -9.11 -7.75 18.68
C VAL A 262 -8.70 -9.13 18.22
N TRP A 263 -8.18 -9.24 16.99
CA TRP A 263 -7.62 -10.47 16.44
C TRP A 263 -6.56 -10.17 15.40
N MET A 264 -5.71 -11.16 15.15
CA MET A 264 -4.76 -11.21 14.04
C MET A 264 -4.94 -12.57 13.36
N SER A 265 -4.98 -12.59 12.03
CA SER A 265 -5.12 -13.84 11.28
C SER A 265 -3.88 -14.73 11.43
N GLU A 266 -4.04 -16.00 11.07
CA GLU A 266 -2.90 -16.85 10.70
C GLU A 266 -2.18 -16.30 9.46
N ASP A 267 -1.02 -16.89 9.14
CA ASP A 267 -0.34 -16.64 7.87
C ASP A 267 -1.25 -17.06 6.70
N LEU A 268 -1.61 -16.08 5.88
CA LEU A 268 -2.48 -16.31 4.72
C LEU A 268 -1.70 -16.94 3.56
N ASP A 269 -0.38 -16.84 3.58
CA ASP A 269 0.53 -17.48 2.64
C ASP A 269 1.85 -17.84 3.33
N GLU A 270 2.39 -19.01 3.01
CA GLU A 270 3.62 -19.53 3.61
C GLU A 270 4.89 -19.09 2.87
N THR A 271 4.73 -18.53 1.66
CA THR A 271 5.87 -18.12 0.83
C THR A 271 6.63 -16.99 1.50
N ALA A 272 7.95 -17.14 1.58
CA ALA A 272 8.82 -16.08 2.05
C ALA A 272 8.57 -14.80 1.22
N ARG A 273 8.41 -13.67 1.91
CA ARG A 273 8.12 -12.34 1.33
C ARG A 273 6.70 -12.10 0.81
N ALA A 274 5.79 -13.06 0.98
CA ALA A 274 4.36 -12.81 0.81
C ALA A 274 3.90 -11.71 1.79
N ARG A 275 3.01 -10.84 1.30
CA ARG A 275 2.57 -9.62 1.98
C ARG A 275 1.18 -9.21 1.53
N ILE A 276 0.61 -8.23 2.20
CA ILE A 276 -0.67 -7.61 1.81
C ILE A 276 -0.43 -6.14 1.49
N THR A 277 -0.59 -5.79 0.21
CA THR A 277 -0.60 -4.41 -0.27
C THR A 277 -1.99 -3.92 -0.67
N MET A 278 -2.91 -4.85 -0.98
CA MET A 278 -4.31 -4.56 -1.26
C MET A 278 -5.02 -4.11 0.02
N SER A 279 -5.75 -3.00 -0.06
CA SER A 279 -6.72 -2.58 0.95
C SER A 279 -7.97 -3.45 0.83
N GLY A 280 -8.23 -4.31 1.81
CA GLY A 280 -9.37 -5.22 1.73
C GLY A 280 -10.74 -4.53 1.88
N THR A 281 -11.80 -5.28 1.63
CA THR A 281 -13.20 -4.82 1.78
C THR A 281 -13.91 -5.68 2.81
N ALA A 282 -14.59 -5.04 3.77
CA ALA A 282 -15.45 -5.72 4.74
C ALA A 282 -16.89 -5.72 4.24
N TYR A 283 -17.54 -6.90 4.20
CA TYR A 283 -18.93 -7.04 3.80
C TYR A 283 -19.54 -8.31 4.40
N ASP A 284 -20.77 -8.21 4.91
CA ASP A 284 -21.60 -9.34 5.39
C ASP A 284 -20.85 -10.32 6.31
N GLY A 285 -20.24 -9.77 7.37
CA GLY A 285 -19.51 -10.58 8.37
C GLY A 285 -18.21 -11.20 7.84
N ALA A 286 -17.70 -10.74 6.70
CA ALA A 286 -16.45 -11.19 6.13
C ALA A 286 -15.53 -10.05 5.71
N PHE A 287 -14.24 -10.38 5.57
CA PHE A 287 -13.21 -9.49 5.03
C PHE A 287 -12.55 -10.14 3.81
N TYR A 288 -12.46 -9.39 2.72
CA TYR A 288 -11.98 -9.86 1.42
C TYR A 288 -10.67 -9.18 1.08
N VAL A 289 -9.62 -9.96 0.80
CA VAL A 289 -8.27 -9.42 0.60
C VAL A 289 -7.42 -10.29 -0.31
N GLY A 290 -6.59 -9.64 -1.12
CA GLY A 290 -5.61 -10.25 -2.01
C GLY A 290 -4.21 -10.34 -1.39
N ILE A 291 -3.44 -11.31 -1.84
CA ILE A 291 -2.05 -11.53 -1.42
C ILE A 291 -1.10 -11.20 -2.57
N SER A 292 0.02 -10.58 -2.23
CA SER A 292 1.08 -10.24 -3.17
C SER A 292 2.46 -10.66 -2.65
N SER A 293 3.48 -10.58 -3.51
CA SER A 293 4.85 -10.94 -3.16
C SER A 293 5.88 -9.98 -3.73
N ARG A 294 7.12 -10.09 -3.25
CA ARG A 294 8.30 -9.38 -3.77
C ARG A 294 9.35 -10.31 -4.41
N GLN A 295 9.04 -11.59 -4.63
CA GLN A 295 10.03 -12.52 -5.18
C GLN A 295 10.58 -12.09 -6.55
N GLU A 296 9.75 -11.45 -7.38
CA GLU A 296 10.11 -10.89 -8.69
C GLU A 296 11.31 -9.91 -8.63
N LEU A 297 11.48 -9.18 -7.53
CA LEU A 297 12.48 -8.11 -7.43
C LEU A 297 13.86 -8.57 -6.93
N VAL A 298 14.00 -9.81 -6.43
CA VAL A 298 15.16 -10.18 -5.59
C VAL A 298 15.77 -11.55 -5.92
N GLU A 299 15.05 -12.49 -6.55
CA GLU A 299 15.53 -13.87 -6.73
C GLU A 299 16.16 -14.10 -8.12
N ALA A 300 17.45 -14.46 -8.14
CA ALA A 300 18.20 -14.76 -9.38
C ALA A 300 17.74 -16.06 -10.06
N THR A 301 17.14 -16.97 -9.30
CA THR A 301 16.34 -18.12 -9.77
C THR A 301 14.93 -17.92 -9.22
N CYS A 302 14.11 -17.20 -9.97
CA CYS A 302 12.70 -16.91 -9.67
C CYS A 302 11.83 -18.15 -9.95
N CYS A 303 10.64 -18.37 -9.35
CA CYS A 303 9.96 -17.85 -8.14
C CYS A 303 9.07 -19.01 -7.59
N THR A 304 8.47 -18.91 -6.39
CA THR A 304 7.51 -19.94 -5.89
C THR A 304 6.13 -19.40 -5.51
N PHE A 305 5.97 -18.09 -5.44
CA PHE A 305 4.74 -17.45 -5.03
C PHE A 305 3.62 -17.62 -6.05
N GLN A 306 2.43 -17.95 -5.55
CA GLN A 306 1.19 -17.98 -6.31
C GLN A 306 0.19 -17.02 -5.67
N GLY A 307 -0.23 -16.02 -6.44
CA GLY A 307 -1.18 -15.03 -5.98
C GLY A 307 -2.52 -15.66 -5.61
N SER A 308 -3.16 -15.10 -4.60
CA SER A 308 -4.44 -15.61 -4.09
C SER A 308 -5.33 -14.50 -3.59
N PHE A 309 -6.62 -14.81 -3.58
CA PHE A 309 -7.67 -13.97 -3.00
C PHE A 309 -8.39 -14.76 -1.91
N GLN A 310 -8.66 -14.10 -0.78
CA GLN A 310 -9.12 -14.79 0.42
C GLN A 310 -10.31 -14.09 1.06
N LYS A 311 -11.20 -14.90 1.61
CA LYS A 311 -12.30 -14.46 2.48
C LYS A 311 -12.00 -14.89 3.91
N LEU A 312 -11.96 -13.93 4.82
CA LEU A 312 -11.80 -14.15 6.25
C LEU A 312 -13.13 -13.92 6.96
N ASP A 313 -13.36 -14.62 8.06
CA ASP A 313 -14.42 -14.33 9.00
C ASP A 313 -14.12 -13.03 9.75
N LEU A 314 -15.04 -12.08 9.73
CA LEU A 314 -14.82 -10.76 10.33
C LEU A 314 -14.70 -10.81 11.86
N LYS A 315 -15.30 -11.82 12.51
CA LYS A 315 -15.34 -11.90 13.99
C LYS A 315 -14.03 -12.42 14.58
N ASN A 316 -13.32 -13.28 13.86
CA ASN A 316 -12.14 -13.97 14.40
C ASN A 316 -10.95 -14.07 13.45
N GLY A 317 -11.05 -13.54 12.23
CA GLY A 317 -9.96 -13.53 11.25
C GLY A 317 -9.63 -14.90 10.63
N LYS A 318 -10.43 -15.95 10.91
CA LYS A 318 -10.20 -17.28 10.32
C LYS A 318 -10.55 -17.29 8.84
N ARG A 319 -9.70 -17.93 8.05
CA ARG A 319 -9.93 -18.14 6.62
C ARG A 319 -11.18 -18.97 6.39
N ARG A 320 -12.12 -18.43 5.62
CA ARG A 320 -13.34 -19.11 5.16
C ARG A 320 -13.08 -19.84 3.85
N TRP A 321 -12.40 -19.19 2.93
CA TRP A 321 -11.92 -19.79 1.68
C TRP A 321 -10.73 -19.01 1.11
N ARG A 322 -10.01 -19.67 0.20
CA ARG A 322 -8.94 -19.13 -0.63
C ARG A 322 -9.21 -19.54 -2.07
N THR A 323 -8.95 -18.62 -2.99
CA THR A 323 -8.94 -18.86 -4.43
C THR A 323 -7.55 -18.52 -4.93
N ASP A 324 -6.86 -19.50 -5.50
CA ASP A 324 -5.56 -19.31 -6.14
C ASP A 324 -5.76 -18.80 -7.56
N MET A 325 -4.92 -17.84 -7.97
CA MET A 325 -5.03 -17.22 -9.30
C MET A 325 -4.35 -18.04 -10.40
N VAL A 326 -3.65 -19.11 -10.01
CA VAL A 326 -3.03 -20.08 -10.91
C VAL A 326 -3.33 -21.50 -10.41
N PRO A 327 -3.40 -22.52 -11.29
CA PRO A 327 -3.67 -23.88 -10.85
C PRO A 327 -2.54 -24.44 -9.98
N GLU A 328 -2.90 -25.28 -9.02
CA GLU A 328 -1.94 -25.93 -8.11
C GLU A 328 -0.95 -26.81 -8.89
N ASN A 329 0.33 -26.80 -8.49
CA ASN A 329 1.40 -27.59 -9.11
C ASN A 329 1.58 -27.40 -10.62
N SER A 330 1.12 -26.25 -11.17
CA SER A 330 1.15 -25.97 -12.60
C SER A 330 2.49 -25.41 -13.11
N GLY A 331 3.38 -24.99 -12.19
CA GLY A 331 4.64 -24.33 -12.53
C GLY A 331 4.49 -22.86 -12.94
N PHE A 332 3.27 -22.30 -12.90
CA PHE A 332 3.03 -20.87 -12.99
C PHE A 332 3.23 -20.21 -11.62
N TYR A 333 3.91 -19.06 -11.62
CA TYR A 333 4.18 -18.25 -10.43
C TYR A 333 3.88 -16.78 -10.73
N GLY A 334 3.51 -16.02 -9.71
CA GLY A 334 3.06 -14.63 -9.83
C GLY A 334 1.55 -14.47 -9.68
N VAL A 335 0.97 -13.61 -10.52
CA VAL A 335 -0.46 -13.24 -10.50
C VAL A 335 -0.88 -12.67 -9.15
N SER A 336 -0.05 -11.78 -8.61
CA SER A 336 -0.30 -11.12 -7.33
C SER A 336 -1.64 -10.39 -7.34
N VAL A 337 -2.40 -10.47 -6.25
CA VAL A 337 -3.63 -9.70 -6.06
C VAL A 337 -3.31 -8.53 -5.15
N TRP A 338 -2.77 -7.46 -5.74
CA TRP A 338 -2.06 -6.40 -5.02
C TRP A 338 -2.68 -5.00 -5.13
N GLY A 339 -3.57 -4.79 -6.10
CA GLY A 339 -4.25 -3.52 -6.38
C GLY A 339 -5.14 -3.05 -5.23
N SER A 340 -5.81 -1.89 -5.35
CA SER A 340 -6.25 -1.21 -4.12
C SER A 340 -7.40 -1.83 -3.35
N SER A 341 -8.61 -2.04 -3.89
CA SER A 341 -9.70 -2.71 -3.15
C SER A 341 -10.61 -3.58 -4.03
N PRO A 342 -11.08 -4.73 -3.52
CA PRO A 342 -12.08 -5.53 -4.20
C PRO A 342 -13.46 -4.87 -4.10
N SER A 343 -14.22 -4.82 -5.20
CA SER A 343 -15.62 -4.37 -5.15
C SER A 343 -16.56 -5.54 -4.96
N VAL A 344 -17.68 -5.30 -4.28
CA VAL A 344 -18.67 -6.32 -3.93
C VAL A 344 -20.00 -5.97 -4.61
N ASP A 345 -20.59 -6.95 -5.29
CA ASP A 345 -21.94 -6.90 -5.83
C ASP A 345 -22.87 -7.83 -5.02
N PRO A 346 -23.54 -7.30 -3.98
CA PRO A 346 -24.50 -8.07 -3.20
C PRO A 346 -25.64 -8.68 -4.02
N LYS A 347 -26.09 -7.97 -5.07
CA LYS A 347 -27.24 -8.38 -5.90
C LYS A 347 -26.92 -9.68 -6.64
N ARG A 348 -25.68 -9.82 -7.11
CA ARG A 348 -25.20 -11.01 -7.84
C ARG A 348 -24.43 -12.00 -6.95
N GLY A 349 -24.10 -11.61 -5.73
CA GLY A 349 -23.23 -12.41 -4.85
C GLY A 349 -21.78 -12.50 -5.37
N LEU A 350 -21.32 -11.49 -6.12
CA LEU A 350 -20.01 -11.47 -6.77
C LEU A 350 -19.05 -10.52 -6.06
N VAL A 351 -17.76 -10.83 -6.16
CA VAL A 351 -16.65 -9.94 -5.79
C VAL A 351 -15.77 -9.79 -7.01
N PHE A 352 -15.38 -8.56 -7.33
CA PHE A 352 -14.54 -8.22 -8.47
C PHE A 352 -13.16 -7.79 -7.99
N ILE A 353 -12.13 -8.36 -8.62
CA ILE A 353 -10.72 -8.06 -8.32
C ILE A 353 -9.94 -7.81 -9.62
N GLY A 354 -8.88 -7.02 -9.52
CA GLY A 354 -7.83 -6.97 -10.53
C GLY A 354 -6.69 -7.91 -10.15
N THR A 355 -6.16 -8.65 -11.11
CA THR A 355 -4.98 -9.51 -10.94
C THR A 355 -3.73 -8.89 -11.57
N GLY A 356 -2.59 -9.39 -11.11
CA GLY A 356 -1.28 -8.98 -11.60
C GLY A 356 -0.65 -9.93 -12.59
N ASN A 357 0.59 -9.62 -12.96
CA ASN A 357 1.36 -10.34 -13.98
C ASN A 357 1.92 -11.70 -13.49
N LEU A 358 2.14 -12.61 -14.44
CA LEU A 358 2.97 -13.80 -14.24
C LEU A 358 4.45 -13.44 -14.04
N TYR A 359 5.08 -14.05 -13.05
CA TYR A 359 6.53 -13.98 -12.80
C TYR A 359 7.28 -15.04 -13.59
N GLN A 360 6.64 -16.19 -13.80
CA GLN A 360 7.21 -17.32 -14.51
C GLN A 360 6.12 -18.14 -15.20
N ILE A 361 6.43 -18.53 -16.43
CA ILE A 361 5.62 -19.40 -17.29
C ILE A 361 6.38 -20.72 -17.51
N PRO A 362 5.71 -21.89 -17.45
CA PRO A 362 6.31 -23.18 -17.81
C PRO A 362 6.90 -23.19 -19.23
N SER A 363 8.01 -23.93 -19.42
CA SER A 363 8.75 -23.92 -20.70
C SER A 363 7.95 -24.44 -21.89
N ASP A 364 7.06 -25.41 -21.67
CA ASP A 364 6.17 -25.97 -22.69
C ASP A 364 5.12 -24.95 -23.17
N VAL A 365 4.61 -24.14 -22.23
CA VAL A 365 3.69 -23.01 -22.54
C VAL A 365 4.44 -21.92 -23.28
N GLN A 366 5.65 -21.56 -22.82
CA GLN A 366 6.50 -20.58 -23.52
C GLN A 366 6.81 -21.00 -24.96
N ASP A 367 7.11 -22.29 -25.15
CA ASP A 367 7.32 -22.90 -26.46
C ASP A 367 6.07 -22.83 -27.36
N CYS A 368 4.88 -23.00 -26.78
CA CYS A 368 3.61 -22.83 -27.49
C CYS A 368 3.42 -21.38 -27.95
N LEU A 369 3.65 -20.40 -27.07
CA LEU A 369 3.51 -18.97 -27.37
C LEU A 369 4.44 -18.54 -28.51
N ASN A 370 5.69 -19.01 -28.47
CA ASN A 370 6.68 -18.75 -29.51
C ASN A 370 6.25 -19.30 -30.88
N ARG A 371 5.50 -20.41 -30.91
CA ARG A 371 5.02 -21.04 -32.15
C ARG A 371 3.70 -20.43 -32.65
N ASN A 372 2.87 -19.94 -31.75
CA ASN A 372 1.49 -19.50 -32.04
C ASN A 372 1.29 -17.99 -31.84
N ALA A 373 2.35 -17.19 -32.00
CA ALA A 373 2.30 -15.73 -31.94
C ALA A 373 1.56 -15.17 -30.70
N ASN A 374 1.92 -15.69 -29.51
CA ASN A 374 1.34 -15.32 -28.21
C ASN A 374 -0.13 -15.69 -27.96
N SER A 375 -0.72 -16.56 -28.78
CA SER A 375 -2.10 -17.02 -28.62
C SER A 375 -2.46 -17.46 -27.20
N SER A 376 -3.55 -16.90 -26.68
CA SER A 376 -4.18 -17.29 -25.40
C SER A 376 -4.54 -18.77 -25.28
N ASP A 377 -4.73 -19.49 -26.40
CA ASP A 377 -5.00 -20.94 -26.42
C ASP A 377 -3.85 -21.79 -25.85
N CYS A 378 -2.66 -21.21 -25.71
CA CYS A 378 -1.52 -21.87 -25.08
C CYS A 378 -1.63 -22.00 -23.56
N TYR A 379 -2.54 -21.24 -22.92
CA TYR A 379 -2.72 -21.25 -21.48
C TYR A 379 -3.72 -22.32 -21.04
N PRO A 380 -3.43 -23.09 -19.97
CA PRO A 380 -4.44 -23.93 -19.36
C PRO A 380 -5.54 -23.08 -18.74
N ARG A 381 -6.78 -23.58 -18.75
CA ARG A 381 -7.90 -22.95 -18.03
C ARG A 381 -7.55 -22.77 -16.55
N GLY A 382 -7.86 -21.58 -16.01
CA GLY A 382 -7.66 -21.26 -14.59
C GLY A 382 -6.40 -20.45 -14.27
N VAL A 383 -5.64 -20.01 -15.28
CA VAL A 383 -4.60 -18.97 -15.11
C VAL A 383 -5.27 -17.60 -15.26
N CYS A 384 -5.29 -16.81 -14.20
CA CYS A 384 -5.96 -15.51 -14.14
C CYS A 384 -4.98 -14.34 -14.29
N ASP A 385 -4.07 -14.42 -15.27
CA ASP A 385 -3.10 -13.36 -15.56
C ASP A 385 -3.80 -12.12 -16.13
N ASP A 386 -3.40 -10.91 -15.73
CA ASP A 386 -3.92 -9.62 -16.24
C ASP A 386 -5.45 -9.58 -16.48
N THR A 387 -6.31 -9.91 -15.50
CA THR A 387 -7.79 -9.93 -15.66
C THR A 387 -8.55 -9.13 -14.62
N VAL A 388 -9.73 -8.61 -15.03
CA VAL A 388 -10.81 -8.31 -14.08
C VAL A 388 -11.56 -9.59 -13.78
N VAL A 389 -11.23 -10.22 -12.65
CA VAL A 389 -11.86 -11.46 -12.22
C VAL A 389 -13.14 -11.09 -11.46
N ALA A 390 -14.29 -11.25 -12.11
CA ALA A 390 -15.47 -11.71 -11.37
C ALA A 390 -15.18 -13.16 -10.98
N VAL A 391 -15.48 -13.60 -9.76
CA VAL A 391 -15.30 -15.02 -9.38
C VAL A 391 -16.35 -15.89 -10.10
N ASN A 392 -16.19 -16.03 -11.43
CA ASN A 392 -16.57 -17.12 -12.32
C ASN A 392 -15.78 -16.96 -13.65
N MET A 393 -14.97 -17.99 -13.98
CA MET A 393 -13.86 -17.94 -14.95
C MET A 393 -14.30 -18.34 -16.37
N ALA A 394 -13.97 -17.53 -17.38
CA ALA A 394 -14.10 -17.98 -18.78
C ALA A 394 -12.94 -17.59 -19.71
N ASP A 395 -12.33 -16.41 -19.57
CA ASP A 395 -11.31 -15.94 -20.53
C ASP A 395 -10.05 -15.42 -19.83
N ALA A 396 -8.89 -15.92 -20.27
CA ALA A 396 -7.56 -15.43 -19.90
C ALA A 396 -7.02 -14.52 -21.03
N PRO A 397 -6.65 -13.26 -20.75
CA PRO A 397 -6.05 -12.35 -21.69
C PRO A 397 -4.63 -12.80 -22.01
N GLU A 398 -4.11 -12.30 -23.14
CA GLU A 398 -2.76 -12.61 -23.54
C GLU A 398 -1.75 -11.98 -22.56
N PRO A 399 -0.69 -12.71 -22.16
CA PRO A 399 0.32 -12.20 -21.24
C PRO A 399 0.98 -10.95 -21.83
N GLY A 400 0.83 -9.83 -21.13
CA GLY A 400 1.49 -8.58 -21.44
C GLY A 400 2.80 -8.41 -20.66
N PRO A 401 3.66 -7.45 -21.03
CA PRO A 401 4.73 -7.01 -20.14
C PRO A 401 4.14 -6.32 -18.91
N ASP A 402 4.39 -6.79 -17.68
CA ASP A 402 4.02 -6.16 -16.37
C ASP A 402 2.85 -5.14 -16.43
N TYR A 403 1.68 -5.58 -16.93
CA TYR A 403 0.52 -4.74 -17.17
C TYR A 403 -0.67 -5.15 -16.30
N ASP A 404 -0.42 -5.23 -15.00
CA ASP A 404 -1.45 -5.58 -14.03
C ASP A 404 -2.68 -4.66 -14.11
N PHE A 405 -3.82 -5.19 -13.65
CA PHE A 405 -4.95 -4.36 -13.25
C PHE A 405 -4.64 -3.62 -11.95
N GLY A 406 -3.97 -2.48 -12.09
CA GLY A 406 -3.46 -1.66 -11.00
C GLY A 406 -4.53 -0.84 -10.26
N GLU A 407 -5.70 -0.60 -10.87
CA GLU A 407 -6.82 0.10 -10.22
C GLU A 407 -7.87 -0.84 -9.64
N SER A 408 -8.67 -0.33 -8.69
CA SER A 408 -9.80 -1.07 -8.13
C SER A 408 -10.95 -1.15 -9.13
N PRO A 409 -11.55 -2.33 -9.37
CA PRO A 409 -12.74 -2.43 -10.19
C PRO A 409 -13.89 -1.64 -9.58
N MET A 410 -14.48 -0.73 -10.35
CA MET A 410 -15.62 0.09 -9.96
C MET A 410 -16.93 -0.48 -10.50
N LEU A 411 -17.98 -0.46 -9.69
CA LEU A 411 -19.31 -0.96 -10.10
C LEU A 411 -20.26 0.20 -10.35
N LEU A 412 -20.76 0.30 -11.58
CA LEU A 412 -21.67 1.36 -12.01
C LEU A 412 -22.82 0.80 -12.84
N THR A 413 -23.83 1.64 -13.04
CA THR A 413 -25.03 1.32 -13.82
C THR A 413 -25.21 2.43 -14.85
N ILE A 414 -25.15 2.08 -16.14
CA ILE A 414 -25.21 3.04 -17.26
C ILE A 414 -26.50 2.86 -18.07
N PRO A 415 -26.94 3.88 -18.83
CA PRO A 415 -27.98 3.69 -19.84
C PRO A 415 -27.56 2.62 -20.87
N SER A 416 -28.45 1.69 -21.18
CA SER A 416 -28.19 0.63 -22.15
C SER A 416 -28.07 1.19 -23.56
N ARG A 417 -27.01 0.79 -24.28
CA ARG A 417 -26.83 1.14 -25.70
C ARG A 417 -27.88 0.51 -26.62
N TYR A 418 -28.44 -0.64 -26.23
CA TYR A 418 -29.35 -1.43 -27.08
C TYR A 418 -30.82 -1.13 -26.86
N SER A 419 -31.19 -0.47 -25.76
CA SER A 419 -32.59 -0.28 -25.38
C SER A 419 -32.80 1.05 -24.68
N LYS A 420 -33.60 1.91 -25.29
CA LYS A 420 -34.09 3.14 -24.65
C LYS A 420 -34.82 2.77 -23.35
N ASN A 421 -34.51 3.48 -22.27
CA ASN A 421 -35.06 3.29 -20.92
C ASN A 421 -34.68 1.98 -20.22
N LYS A 422 -33.64 1.26 -20.68
CA LYS A 422 -33.00 0.21 -19.89
C LYS A 422 -31.65 0.67 -19.38
N PHE A 423 -31.23 0.09 -18.27
CA PHE A 423 -29.91 0.26 -17.69
C PHE A 423 -29.12 -1.03 -17.81
N GLN A 424 -27.80 -0.90 -17.84
CA GLN A 424 -26.84 -1.99 -17.89
C GLN A 424 -25.87 -1.83 -16.71
N ASP A 425 -25.67 -2.90 -15.95
CA ASP A 425 -24.71 -2.92 -14.85
C ASP A 425 -23.34 -3.28 -15.41
N ILE A 426 -22.34 -2.42 -15.24
CA ILE A 426 -20.99 -2.64 -15.75
C ILE A 426 -19.95 -2.56 -14.63
N VAL A 427 -18.82 -3.22 -14.84
CA VAL A 427 -17.60 -3.09 -14.04
C VAL A 427 -16.56 -2.36 -14.89
N VAL A 428 -15.93 -1.33 -14.32
CA VAL A 428 -14.89 -0.54 -15.00
C VAL A 428 -13.58 -0.61 -14.22
N THR A 429 -12.48 -0.88 -14.90
CA THR A 429 -11.16 -0.99 -14.27
C THR A 429 -10.06 -0.47 -15.19
N GLY A 430 -9.16 0.37 -14.65
CA GLY A 430 -7.94 0.79 -15.33
C GLY A 430 -6.78 -0.21 -15.17
N GLN A 431 -6.01 -0.34 -16.24
CA GLN A 431 -4.84 -1.22 -16.34
C GLN A 431 -3.55 -0.40 -16.45
N LYS A 432 -2.42 -0.95 -15.97
CA LYS A 432 -1.09 -0.34 -16.13
C LYS A 432 -0.68 -0.07 -17.58
N SER A 433 -1.33 -0.71 -18.56
CA SER A 433 -1.17 -0.43 -19.99
C SER A 433 -1.67 0.96 -20.40
N GLY A 434 -2.42 1.65 -19.52
CA GLY A 434 -3.10 2.90 -19.82
C GLY A 434 -4.48 2.72 -20.44
N ILE A 435 -4.94 1.48 -20.60
CA ILE A 435 -6.29 1.14 -21.08
C ILE A 435 -7.25 1.05 -19.89
N VAL A 436 -8.43 1.64 -20.05
CA VAL A 436 -9.56 1.49 -19.14
C VAL A 436 -10.60 0.61 -19.82
N TRP A 437 -11.05 -0.41 -19.10
CA TRP A 437 -11.90 -1.47 -19.61
C TRP A 437 -13.26 -1.42 -18.94
N ALA A 438 -14.33 -1.70 -19.69
CA ALA A 438 -15.68 -1.85 -19.19
C ALA A 438 -16.32 -3.15 -19.65
N HIS A 439 -16.77 -3.96 -18.69
CA HIS A 439 -17.41 -5.24 -18.94
C HIS A 439 -18.81 -5.29 -18.32
N ASP A 440 -19.71 -6.04 -18.92
CA ASP A 440 -21.03 -6.34 -18.36
C ASP A 440 -20.88 -7.21 -17.10
N ARG A 441 -21.64 -6.90 -16.04
CA ARG A 441 -21.55 -7.61 -14.75
C ARG A 441 -22.31 -8.93 -14.69
N ASP A 442 -23.21 -9.19 -15.63
CA ASP A 442 -23.97 -10.43 -15.71
C ASP A 442 -23.20 -11.53 -16.46
N ASP A 443 -22.53 -11.20 -17.55
CA ASP A 443 -21.87 -12.19 -18.41
C ASP A 443 -20.38 -11.93 -18.70
N GLY A 444 -19.83 -10.79 -18.27
CA GLY A 444 -18.43 -10.43 -18.49
C GLY A 444 -18.13 -9.93 -19.90
N SER A 445 -19.13 -9.75 -20.77
CA SER A 445 -18.90 -9.28 -22.15
C SER A 445 -18.35 -7.86 -22.19
N LEU A 446 -17.42 -7.60 -23.13
CA LEU A 446 -16.83 -6.28 -23.32
C LEU A 446 -17.90 -5.27 -23.79
N VAL A 447 -18.03 -4.16 -23.06
CA VAL A 447 -18.92 -3.03 -23.40
C VAL A 447 -18.15 -1.94 -24.13
N TRP A 448 -16.98 -1.58 -23.61
CA TRP A 448 -16.02 -0.68 -24.24
C TRP A 448 -14.63 -0.80 -23.62
N GLU A 449 -13.62 -0.39 -24.36
CA GLU A 449 -12.25 -0.17 -23.90
C GLU A 449 -11.79 1.20 -24.40
N THR A 450 -10.88 1.85 -23.68
CA THR A 450 -10.33 3.15 -24.09
C THR A 450 -8.90 3.30 -23.60
N THR A 451 -7.98 3.63 -24.52
CA THR A 451 -6.63 4.06 -24.17
C THR A 451 -6.67 5.48 -23.60
N ALA A 452 -6.70 5.58 -22.27
CA ALA A 452 -6.76 6.86 -21.58
C ALA A 452 -5.41 7.60 -21.60
N GLY A 453 -4.30 6.87 -21.70
CA GLY A 453 -2.96 7.45 -21.86
C GLY A 453 -1.88 6.39 -22.02
N PRO A 454 -0.59 6.77 -21.95
CA PRO A 454 0.49 5.81 -22.03
C PRO A 454 0.50 4.87 -20.83
N GLY A 455 0.82 3.61 -21.07
CA GLY A 455 1.18 2.67 -20.04
C GLY A 455 2.61 2.82 -19.55
N GLY A 456 3.00 1.94 -18.65
CA GLY A 456 4.38 1.83 -18.16
C GLY A 456 4.54 0.80 -17.06
N SER A 457 5.78 0.40 -16.80
CA SER A 457 6.13 -0.61 -15.78
C SER A 457 5.62 -0.29 -14.37
N VAL A 458 5.54 1.00 -14.04
CA VAL A 458 5.00 1.49 -12.76
C VAL A 458 3.71 2.27 -12.96
N GLY A 459 3.07 2.13 -14.12
CA GLY A 459 1.71 2.61 -14.34
C GLY A 459 1.45 3.28 -15.68
N GLY A 460 0.23 3.02 -16.14
CA GLY A 460 -0.69 3.92 -16.82
C GLY A 460 -1.78 4.28 -15.79
N ALA A 461 -2.94 3.63 -15.87
CA ALA A 461 -3.96 3.70 -14.83
C ALA A 461 -3.55 2.83 -13.62
N ILE A 462 -3.45 3.41 -12.42
CA ILE A 462 -2.92 2.71 -11.24
C ILE A 462 -3.49 3.23 -9.91
N TRP A 463 -3.59 2.33 -8.93
CA TRP A 463 -4.11 2.52 -7.58
C TRP A 463 -5.62 2.79 -7.52
N GLY A 464 -6.18 3.81 -8.16
CA GLY A 464 -7.63 3.98 -8.11
C GLY A 464 -8.24 5.08 -8.96
N ALA A 465 -9.24 4.68 -9.75
CA ALA A 465 -10.16 5.57 -10.45
C ALA A 465 -11.37 5.96 -9.57
N ALA A 466 -12.14 6.94 -10.05
CA ALA A 466 -13.38 7.40 -9.44
C ALA A 466 -14.50 7.51 -10.48
N THR A 467 -15.75 7.51 -10.03
CA THR A 467 -16.91 7.73 -10.91
C THR A 467 -18.07 8.41 -10.18
N ASP A 468 -18.69 9.39 -10.82
CA ASP A 468 -19.96 9.99 -10.41
C ASP A 468 -21.17 9.30 -11.10
N ASN A 469 -20.97 8.10 -11.65
CA ASN A 469 -21.85 7.34 -12.56
C ASN A 469 -22.06 7.95 -13.96
N HIS A 470 -21.73 9.21 -14.18
CA HIS A 470 -21.81 9.86 -15.49
C HIS A 470 -20.47 9.77 -16.23
N ARG A 471 -19.38 9.91 -15.48
CA ARG A 471 -18.00 9.86 -15.96
C ARG A 471 -17.17 8.88 -15.15
N VAL A 472 -16.14 8.35 -15.80
CA VAL A 472 -15.05 7.61 -15.20
C VAL A 472 -13.82 8.50 -15.23
N TYR A 473 -13.21 8.71 -14.06
CA TYR A 473 -11.99 9.49 -13.88
C TYR A 473 -10.85 8.55 -13.53
N THR A 474 -9.72 8.65 -14.23
CA THR A 474 -8.51 7.88 -13.93
C THR A 474 -7.29 8.78 -13.93
N ASN A 475 -6.27 8.41 -13.16
CA ASN A 475 -4.95 8.99 -13.24
C ASN A 475 -4.08 8.20 -14.23
N ILE A 476 -3.32 8.91 -15.06
CA ILE A 476 -2.28 8.33 -15.91
C ILE A 476 -0.94 8.69 -15.30
N ALA A 477 -0.29 7.70 -14.69
CA ALA A 477 0.99 7.88 -14.03
C ALA A 477 2.08 8.38 -14.98
N ASN A 478 2.12 7.81 -16.19
CA ASN A 478 3.14 8.04 -17.22
C ASN A 478 4.56 7.86 -16.65
N SER A 479 4.82 6.69 -16.04
CA SER A 479 6.09 6.40 -15.34
C SER A 479 7.31 6.60 -16.23
N ASP A 480 7.15 6.25 -17.51
CA ASP A 480 8.20 6.18 -18.52
C ASP A 480 8.34 7.49 -19.32
N ARG A 481 7.58 8.53 -18.96
CA ARG A 481 7.63 9.87 -19.58
C ARG A 481 7.35 9.86 -21.09
N ALA A 482 6.48 8.94 -21.54
CA ALA A 482 6.07 8.87 -22.92
C ALA A 482 5.28 10.12 -23.32
N THR A 483 5.42 10.54 -24.58
CA THR A 483 4.65 11.65 -25.12
C THR A 483 3.19 11.25 -25.26
N PHE A 484 2.31 12.04 -24.66
CA PHE A 484 0.85 11.84 -24.64
C PHE A 484 0.15 13.12 -25.09
N GLN A 485 -0.84 13.01 -26.00
CA GLN A 485 -1.65 14.14 -26.45
C GLN A 485 -2.91 14.28 -25.60
N LEU A 486 -3.15 15.50 -25.14
CA LEU A 486 -4.31 15.84 -24.34
C LEU A 486 -5.55 16.09 -25.21
N VAL A 487 -6.70 15.68 -24.71
CA VAL A 487 -8.02 15.93 -25.29
C VAL A 487 -8.76 16.99 -24.45
N PRO A 488 -9.47 17.96 -25.06
CA PRO A 488 -9.56 18.24 -26.50
C PRO A 488 -8.47 19.19 -27.03
N SER A 489 -7.54 19.67 -26.19
CA SER A 489 -6.59 20.74 -26.57
C SER A 489 -5.62 20.35 -27.68
N GLY A 490 -5.30 19.05 -27.81
CA GLY A 490 -4.29 18.53 -28.74
C GLY A 490 -2.85 18.80 -28.29
N GLU A 491 -2.66 19.37 -27.08
CA GLU A 491 -1.33 19.65 -26.54
C GLU A 491 -0.61 18.36 -26.15
N SER A 492 0.71 18.30 -26.39
CA SER A 492 1.53 17.14 -25.99
C SER A 492 2.18 17.38 -24.64
N THR A 493 2.20 16.36 -23.79
CA THR A 493 2.92 16.34 -22.52
C THR A 493 3.75 15.07 -22.36
N THR A 494 4.76 15.11 -21.49
CA THR A 494 5.49 13.92 -20.97
C THR A 494 5.25 13.72 -19.47
N ALA A 495 4.40 14.56 -18.87
CA ALA A 495 3.95 14.42 -17.50
C ALA A 495 2.90 13.31 -17.37
N GLY A 496 2.61 12.90 -16.14
CA GLY A 496 1.35 12.22 -15.85
C GLY A 496 0.17 13.18 -16.00
N GLY A 497 -1.04 12.68 -15.80
CA GLY A 497 -2.24 13.50 -15.87
C GLY A 497 -3.49 12.77 -15.40
N TRP A 498 -4.64 13.39 -15.64
CA TRP A 498 -5.95 12.87 -15.28
C TRP A 498 -6.86 12.90 -16.49
N VAL A 499 -7.72 11.90 -16.62
CA VAL A 499 -8.56 11.69 -17.80
C VAL A 499 -9.98 11.40 -17.35
N ALA A 500 -10.95 12.05 -17.97
CA ALA A 500 -12.36 11.74 -17.81
C ALA A 500 -12.94 11.14 -19.09
N MET A 501 -13.70 10.07 -18.92
CA MET A 501 -14.41 9.37 -19.98
C MET A 501 -15.90 9.31 -19.67
N GLU A 502 -16.75 9.43 -20.67
CA GLU A 502 -18.19 9.16 -20.51
C GLU A 502 -18.40 7.70 -20.11
N ALA A 503 -19.05 7.44 -18.98
CA ALA A 503 -19.20 6.10 -18.42
C ALA A 503 -19.91 5.11 -19.37
N ALA A 504 -20.84 5.60 -20.19
CA ALA A 504 -21.60 4.77 -21.12
C ALA A 504 -20.82 4.40 -22.39
N THR A 505 -19.90 5.26 -22.84
CA THR A 505 -19.25 5.13 -24.15
C THR A 505 -17.76 4.83 -24.10
N GLY A 506 -17.08 5.19 -23.00
CA GLY A 506 -15.63 5.23 -22.91
C GLY A 506 -15.02 6.46 -23.59
N ARG A 507 -15.81 7.31 -24.27
CA ARG A 507 -15.28 8.48 -24.99
C ARG A 507 -14.60 9.43 -24.01
N ILE A 508 -13.32 9.73 -24.25
CA ILE A 508 -12.57 10.75 -23.51
C ILE A 508 -13.24 12.11 -23.75
N GLU A 509 -13.67 12.76 -22.67
CA GLU A 509 -14.26 14.10 -22.71
C GLU A 509 -13.19 15.17 -22.48
N TRP A 510 -12.28 14.91 -21.54
CA TRP A 510 -11.13 15.77 -21.27
C TRP A 510 -9.97 14.98 -20.68
N SER A 511 -8.77 15.55 -20.82
CA SER A 511 -7.58 15.13 -20.11
C SER A 511 -6.75 16.34 -19.70
N THR A 512 -6.24 16.34 -18.47
CA THR A 512 -5.47 17.44 -17.89
C THR A 512 -4.10 16.90 -17.49
N ALA A 513 -3.03 17.49 -18.04
CA ALA A 513 -1.68 17.16 -17.60
C ALA A 513 -1.46 17.61 -16.16
N ASN A 514 -0.57 16.91 -15.45
CA ASN A 514 0.02 17.42 -14.23
C ASN A 514 0.80 18.70 -14.55
N ALA A 515 0.27 19.84 -14.09
CA ALA A 515 0.80 21.18 -14.36
C ALA A 515 2.25 21.38 -13.90
N HIS A 516 2.70 20.56 -12.94
CA HIS A 516 4.06 20.58 -12.39
C HIS A 516 5.01 19.64 -13.11
N GLY A 517 4.58 19.08 -14.23
CA GLY A 517 5.43 18.27 -15.09
C GLY A 517 5.88 16.95 -14.46
N SER A 518 5.27 16.50 -13.36
CA SER A 518 5.59 15.23 -12.67
C SER A 518 4.64 14.09 -13.05
N ARG A 519 4.81 12.91 -12.45
CA ARG A 519 3.88 11.77 -12.56
C ARG A 519 2.60 12.01 -11.75
N ALA A 520 1.55 11.26 -12.07
CA ALA A 520 0.28 11.27 -11.34
C ALA A 520 -0.08 9.86 -10.86
N TYR A 521 0.60 9.38 -9.81
CA TYR A 521 0.33 8.04 -9.27
C TYR A 521 -0.94 8.01 -8.38
N GLY A 522 -1.23 9.08 -7.66
CA GLY A 522 -2.27 9.07 -6.63
C GLY A 522 -3.67 8.74 -7.18
N PRO A 523 -4.47 7.91 -6.47
CA PRO A 523 -5.87 7.70 -6.78
C PRO A 523 -6.65 9.00 -6.89
N VAL A 524 -7.59 9.07 -7.82
CA VAL A 524 -8.52 10.20 -7.95
C VAL A 524 -9.74 10.03 -7.04
N THR A 525 -10.34 11.14 -6.63
CA THR A 525 -11.58 11.16 -5.83
C THR A 525 -12.50 12.23 -6.40
N VAL A 526 -13.80 11.98 -6.44
CA VAL A 526 -14.78 12.95 -6.93
C VAL A 526 -15.76 13.33 -5.82
N ALA A 527 -16.15 14.60 -5.77
CA ALA A 527 -17.20 15.10 -4.88
C ALA A 527 -17.86 16.32 -5.52
N ASN A 528 -19.19 16.31 -5.66
CA ASN A 528 -19.99 17.47 -6.06
C ASN A 528 -19.43 18.29 -7.25
N GLY A 529 -19.08 17.59 -8.34
CA GLY A 529 -18.55 18.21 -9.55
C GLY A 529 -17.06 18.63 -9.49
N VAL A 530 -16.34 18.23 -8.44
CA VAL A 530 -14.89 18.46 -8.27
C VAL A 530 -14.15 17.14 -8.24
N VAL A 531 -13.07 17.03 -9.02
CA VAL A 531 -12.14 15.89 -9.02
C VAL A 531 -10.87 16.31 -8.31
N PHE A 532 -10.48 15.57 -7.30
CA PHE A 532 -9.30 15.85 -6.49
C PHE A 532 -8.16 14.93 -6.88
N CYS A 533 -6.98 15.53 -7.00
CA CYS A 533 -5.83 14.92 -7.66
C CYS A 533 -4.54 15.22 -6.89
N GLY A 534 -3.75 14.18 -6.60
CA GLY A 534 -2.43 14.31 -6.00
C GLY A 534 -1.31 14.27 -7.04
N SER A 535 -0.36 15.20 -6.95
CA SER A 535 0.84 15.22 -7.78
C SER A 535 2.02 14.52 -7.08
N PHE A 536 2.77 13.74 -7.87
CA PHE A 536 4.00 13.10 -7.42
C PHE A 536 5.24 14.00 -7.57
N ASP A 537 5.08 15.32 -7.53
CA ASP A 537 6.21 16.25 -7.51
C ASP A 537 6.80 16.38 -6.10
N ASN A 538 7.94 17.06 -5.99
CA ASN A 538 8.67 17.17 -4.72
C ASN A 538 7.97 18.04 -3.69
N ASP A 539 7.21 19.03 -4.15
CA ASP A 539 6.49 19.98 -3.32
C ASP A 539 5.08 19.47 -2.98
N GLY A 540 4.59 18.46 -3.70
CA GLY A 540 3.35 17.76 -3.41
C GLY A 540 2.12 18.61 -3.67
N HIS A 541 1.93 18.97 -4.94
CA HIS A 541 0.75 19.73 -5.33
C HIS A 541 -0.51 18.87 -5.28
N VAL A 542 -1.57 19.45 -4.73
CA VAL A 542 -2.93 18.90 -4.77
C VAL A 542 -3.74 19.82 -5.65
N LEU A 543 -4.41 19.23 -6.64
CA LEU A 543 -5.20 19.95 -7.63
C LEU A 543 -6.66 19.55 -7.50
N GLU A 544 -7.53 20.52 -7.76
CA GLU A 544 -8.96 20.31 -7.89
C GLU A 544 -9.37 20.70 -9.30
N LEU A 545 -9.98 19.75 -10.00
CA LEU A 545 -10.41 19.90 -11.38
C LEU A 545 -11.93 19.97 -11.41
N ASP A 546 -12.44 20.80 -12.30
CA ASP A 546 -13.83 20.80 -12.69
C ASP A 546 -14.16 19.46 -13.36
N ALA A 547 -15.13 18.72 -12.81
CA ALA A 547 -15.50 17.38 -13.27
C ALA A 547 -16.00 17.34 -14.72
N GLU A 548 -16.57 18.45 -15.23
CA GLU A 548 -17.14 18.55 -16.57
C GLU A 548 -16.08 18.91 -17.62
N SER A 549 -15.12 19.76 -17.26
CA SER A 549 -14.17 20.36 -18.22
C SER A 549 -12.70 19.99 -18.00
N GLY A 550 -12.34 19.42 -16.85
CA GLY A 550 -10.96 19.13 -16.48
C GLY A 550 -10.15 20.37 -16.10
N ARG A 551 -10.76 21.55 -16.08
CA ARG A 551 -10.09 22.82 -15.74
C ARG A 551 -9.68 22.83 -14.28
N ILE A 552 -8.43 23.21 -14.01
CA ILE A 552 -7.94 23.43 -12.64
C ILE A 552 -8.71 24.59 -12.02
N LEU A 553 -9.47 24.29 -10.96
CA LEU A 553 -10.24 25.23 -10.14
C LEU A 553 -9.38 25.81 -9.02
N TRP A 554 -8.53 24.97 -8.45
CA TRP A 554 -7.73 25.27 -7.28
C TRP A 554 -6.49 24.38 -7.23
N GLU A 555 -5.44 24.90 -6.59
CA GLU A 555 -4.20 24.17 -6.37
C GLU A 555 -3.55 24.62 -5.05
N ARG A 556 -2.98 23.68 -4.29
CA ARG A 556 -2.13 23.96 -3.12
C ARG A 556 -0.95 23.01 -3.02
N THR A 557 0.11 23.52 -2.42
CA THR A 557 1.32 22.77 -2.09
C THR A 557 1.21 22.23 -0.67
N THR A 558 1.46 20.94 -0.49
CA THR A 558 1.49 20.29 0.84
C THR A 558 2.90 20.23 1.44
N GLY A 559 3.92 20.49 0.62
CA GLY A 559 5.34 20.53 0.99
C GLY A 559 6.05 19.19 0.85
N SER A 560 5.36 18.14 0.39
CA SER A 560 5.93 16.82 0.15
C SER A 560 5.05 15.99 -0.78
N THR A 561 5.66 15.14 -1.59
CA THR A 561 5.01 14.24 -2.56
C THR A 561 3.67 13.66 -2.07
N VAL A 562 2.64 13.77 -2.91
CA VAL A 562 1.33 13.15 -2.66
C VAL A 562 1.25 11.87 -3.47
N TYR A 563 1.40 10.72 -2.80
CA TYR A 563 1.32 9.40 -3.43
C TYR A 563 0.02 8.66 -3.13
N GLY A 564 -0.51 8.83 -1.91
CA GLY A 564 -1.77 8.23 -1.51
C GLY A 564 -2.97 8.93 -2.13
N GLY A 565 -4.14 8.29 -2.04
CA GLY A 565 -5.41 8.95 -2.35
C GLY A 565 -5.82 9.90 -1.23
N LEU A 566 -6.82 10.72 -1.52
CA LEU A 566 -7.48 11.56 -0.53
C LEU A 566 -8.91 11.07 -0.27
N SER A 567 -9.50 11.52 0.83
CA SER A 567 -10.91 11.30 1.13
C SER A 567 -11.61 12.62 1.35
N VAL A 568 -12.88 12.67 0.97
CA VAL A 568 -13.74 13.85 1.12
C VAL A 568 -14.94 13.45 1.95
N GLY A 569 -15.27 14.26 2.95
CA GLY A 569 -16.37 14.01 3.86
C GLY A 569 -16.50 15.11 4.89
N HIS A 570 -17.71 15.32 5.39
CA HIS A 570 -18.02 16.36 6.37
C HIS A 570 -17.57 17.78 5.93
N GLY A 571 -17.60 18.10 4.64
CA GLY A 571 -17.16 19.40 4.11
C GLY A 571 -15.65 19.62 4.10
N CYS A 572 -14.87 18.57 4.40
CA CYS A 572 -13.42 18.59 4.45
C CYS A 572 -12.82 17.63 3.41
N CYS A 573 -11.64 17.95 2.89
CA CYS A 573 -10.79 16.99 2.19
C CYS A 573 -9.54 16.68 3.02
N PHE A 574 -9.13 15.42 3.02
CA PHE A 574 -8.08 14.92 3.89
C PHE A 574 -7.00 14.16 3.11
N ILE A 575 -5.74 14.56 3.27
CA ILE A 575 -4.63 14.15 2.40
C ILE A 575 -3.40 13.76 3.22
N GLY A 576 -2.86 12.56 2.98
CA GLY A 576 -1.56 12.13 3.49
C GLY A 576 -0.41 12.48 2.53
N THR A 577 0.75 12.82 3.08
CA THR A 577 1.95 13.16 2.31
C THR A 577 3.10 12.20 2.56
N GLY A 578 4.03 12.17 1.61
CA GLY A 578 5.28 11.45 1.72
C GLY A 578 5.29 10.12 0.96
N TYR A 579 6.38 9.90 0.24
CA TYR A 579 6.74 8.60 -0.33
C TYR A 579 8.25 8.54 -0.63
N SER A 580 9.05 8.77 0.41
CA SER A 580 10.52 8.70 0.34
C SER A 580 11.08 7.30 0.47
N ARG A 581 10.36 6.45 1.21
CA ARG A 581 10.77 5.08 1.48
C ARG A 581 9.87 4.14 0.69
N ALA A 582 10.42 3.59 -0.39
CA ALA A 582 10.05 2.24 -0.79
C ALA A 582 11.17 1.33 -0.25
N PRO A 583 11.01 0.69 0.93
CA PRO A 583 12.11 -0.06 1.52
C PRO A 583 12.69 -1.13 0.59
N LEU A 584 11.92 -1.59 -0.41
CA LEU A 584 12.38 -2.53 -1.45
C LEU A 584 11.60 -2.36 -2.78
N ALA A 585 11.47 -1.14 -3.30
CA ALA A 585 11.11 -0.89 -4.71
C ALA A 585 12.06 0.17 -5.28
N PRO A 586 12.23 0.31 -6.61
CA PRO A 586 13.01 1.40 -7.17
C PRO A 586 12.52 2.71 -6.54
N ALA A 587 13.43 3.55 -6.06
CA ALA A 587 13.05 4.86 -5.56
C ALA A 587 12.37 5.60 -6.72
N PHE A 588 11.04 5.74 -6.67
CA PHE A 588 10.29 6.45 -7.70
C PHE A 588 10.62 7.95 -7.71
N GLY A 589 11.42 8.41 -6.75
CA GLY A 589 11.91 9.78 -6.62
C GLY A 589 11.03 10.67 -5.75
N GLY A 590 10.12 10.09 -4.95
CA GLY A 590 9.26 10.86 -4.04
C GLY A 590 10.01 11.44 -2.85
N THR A 591 9.48 12.52 -2.27
CA THR A 591 10.03 13.19 -1.09
C THR A 591 9.40 12.66 0.20
N PRO A 592 10.11 12.75 1.35
CA PRO A 592 9.57 12.33 2.64
C PRO A 592 8.52 13.33 3.11
N GLY A 593 7.46 12.86 3.74
CA GLY A 593 6.39 13.71 4.25
C GLY A 593 5.77 13.04 5.46
N SER A 594 5.56 13.75 6.56
CA SER A 594 4.97 13.16 7.76
C SER A 594 3.59 13.74 8.07
N LYS A 595 3.12 14.65 7.22
CA LYS A 595 1.94 15.44 7.49
C LYS A 595 0.72 14.86 6.83
N TYR A 596 -0.36 14.98 7.57
CA TYR A 596 -1.70 14.79 7.12
C TYR A 596 -2.39 16.16 7.10
N HIS A 597 -2.89 16.59 5.95
CA HIS A 597 -3.47 17.92 5.74
C HIS A 597 -4.99 17.81 5.62
N THR A 598 -5.68 18.81 6.16
CA THR A 598 -7.13 18.95 6.04
C THR A 598 -7.46 20.32 5.46
N PHE A 599 -8.25 20.35 4.39
CA PHE A 599 -8.74 21.60 3.80
C PHE A 599 -10.26 21.65 3.84
N ASP A 600 -10.79 22.85 4.08
CA ASP A 600 -12.22 23.11 4.08
C ASP A 600 -12.54 24.53 3.61
N THR A 601 -13.84 24.83 3.54
CA THR A 601 -14.38 26.09 3.01
C THR A 601 -14.70 27.12 4.11
N GLU A 602 -14.38 26.81 5.38
CA GLU A 602 -14.59 27.77 6.47
C GLU A 602 -13.50 28.86 6.42
N PRO A 603 -13.86 30.14 6.56
CA PRO A 603 -12.87 31.20 6.55
C PRO A 603 -11.93 31.06 7.75
N MET A 604 -10.62 31.26 7.53
CA MET A 604 -9.68 31.55 8.61
C MET A 604 -10.31 32.64 9.49
N SER A 605 -10.72 32.28 10.71
CA SER A 605 -11.16 33.27 11.69
C SER A 605 -9.97 34.19 11.95
N SER A 606 -10.11 35.43 11.47
CA SER A 606 -9.12 36.52 11.55
C SER A 606 -8.69 36.84 12.98
#